data_AF-A0A2V8TNX1-F1
#
_entry.id   AF-A0A2V8TNX1-F1
#
_cell.length_a   1.000
_cell.length_b   1.000
_cell.length_c   1.000
_cell.angle_alpha   90.00
_cell.angle_beta   90.00
_cell.angle_gamma   90.00
#
_symmetry.space_group_name_H-M   'P 1'
#
loop_
_entity.id
_entity.type
_entity.pdbx_description
1 polymer ?
#
loop_
_entity_poly.entity_id
_entity_poly.type
_entity_poly.pdbx_seq_one_letter_code
_entity_poly.pdbx_strand_id
1 'polypeptide(L)'
;MFLLVLGLGCKGNGNNNDGNSVIPCTSISFAGAIGSPANGDVYLLASNSSCDTVDINVWVKDLSGIFTVGFELNYPSSIIEYQSFSPGPLLYRGSPPIAPQFFVTNSSPGEIVVSGTLFRPDPSVSAVGNATFMTLHFVKVASGSGAVDFNTSGAINNQIIDENGNVVAASFGPGHGGTVLVP
;
A
#
# COMPACT_ATOMS: atom_id res chain seq x y z
N MET A 1 -52.77 -30.33 3.93
CA MET A 1 -52.19 -31.66 4.17
C MET A 1 -51.15 -31.52 5.26
N PHE A 2 -51.48 -31.99 6.45
CA PHE A 2 -50.65 -31.93 7.66
C PHE A 2 -49.62 -33.06 7.59
N LEU A 3 -48.33 -32.73 7.69
CA LEU A 3 -47.28 -33.71 7.94
C LEU A 3 -46.67 -33.42 9.32
N LEU A 4 -47.02 -34.25 10.29
CA LEU A 4 -46.46 -34.27 11.63
C LEU A 4 -45.24 -35.19 11.61
N VAL A 5 -44.05 -34.66 11.90
CA VAL A 5 -42.84 -35.48 12.11
C VAL A 5 -42.43 -35.34 13.57
N LEU A 6 -42.68 -36.42 14.33
CA LEU A 6 -42.09 -36.65 15.65
C LEU A 6 -40.74 -37.35 15.44
N GLY A 7 -39.67 -36.71 15.86
CA GLY A 7 -38.30 -37.24 15.78
C GLY A 7 -37.53 -36.93 17.07
N LEU A 8 -37.02 -37.99 17.67
CA LEU A 8 -36.43 -38.13 18.99
C LEU A 8 -35.41 -37.05 19.40
N GLY A 9 -35.45 -36.72 20.69
CA GLY A 9 -34.41 -35.94 21.35
C GLY A 9 -33.07 -36.66 21.43
N CYS A 10 -32.00 -35.89 21.23
CA CYS A 10 -30.67 -36.19 21.73
C CYS A 10 -30.36 -35.19 22.84
N LYS A 11 -30.41 -35.66 24.09
CA LYS A 11 -29.83 -34.97 25.25
C LYS A 11 -28.31 -35.14 25.17
N GLY A 12 -27.65 -34.27 24.42
CA GLY A 12 -26.19 -34.18 24.34
C GLY A 12 -25.68 -33.27 25.44
N ASN A 13 -25.15 -33.88 26.50
CA ASN A 13 -24.46 -33.21 27.59
C ASN A 13 -22.99 -33.02 27.16
N GLY A 14 -22.70 -31.97 26.38
CA GLY A 14 -21.36 -31.67 25.86
C GLY A 14 -20.77 -30.41 26.50
N ASN A 15 -19.90 -30.61 27.50
CA ASN A 15 -18.98 -29.59 27.97
C ASN A 15 -17.95 -29.31 26.86
N ASN A 16 -18.20 -28.35 25.99
CA ASN A 16 -17.18 -27.83 25.08
C ASN A 16 -16.73 -26.45 25.56
N ASN A 17 -15.74 -26.46 26.45
CA ASN A 17 -14.88 -25.32 26.75
C ASN A 17 -13.87 -25.10 25.60
N ASP A 18 -14.31 -25.16 24.35
CA ASP A 18 -13.48 -24.83 23.18
C ASP A 18 -13.83 -23.43 22.69
N GLY A 19 -13.85 -22.48 23.63
CA GLY A 19 -13.91 -21.06 23.30
C GLY A 19 -12.57 -20.65 22.71
N ASN A 20 -12.53 -20.44 21.39
CA ASN A 20 -11.38 -19.96 20.61
C ASN A 20 -10.22 -20.96 20.41
N SER A 21 -10.47 -22.10 19.75
CA SER A 21 -9.40 -22.65 18.90
C SER A 21 -9.20 -21.70 17.72
N VAL A 22 -8.34 -20.70 17.89
CA VAL A 22 -7.91 -19.81 16.82
C VAL A 22 -7.17 -20.69 15.82
N ILE A 23 -7.77 -20.94 14.66
CA ILE A 23 -7.09 -21.64 13.57
C ILE A 23 -5.86 -20.77 13.23
N PRO A 24 -4.63 -21.29 13.39
CA PRO A 24 -3.44 -20.51 13.10
C PRO A 24 -3.42 -20.17 11.61
N CYS A 25 -3.53 -18.87 11.30
CA CYS A 25 -3.39 -18.36 9.94
C CYS A 25 -1.93 -17.91 9.73
N THR A 26 -1.39 -18.17 8.54
CA THR A 26 -0.08 -17.64 8.15
C THR A 26 -0.28 -16.25 7.54
N SER A 27 0.45 -15.26 8.04
CA SER A 27 0.36 -13.89 7.52
C SER A 27 0.81 -13.80 6.07
N ILE A 28 0.17 -12.91 5.32
CA ILE A 28 0.69 -12.40 4.05
C ILE A 28 2.07 -11.77 4.33
N SER A 29 2.99 -11.86 3.39
CA SER A 29 4.29 -11.19 3.51
C SER A 29 4.59 -10.37 2.25
N PHE A 30 5.32 -9.27 2.44
CA PHE A 30 5.87 -8.48 1.35
C PHE A 30 7.38 -8.37 1.55
N ALA A 31 8.15 -8.72 0.53
CA ALA A 31 9.60 -8.61 0.51
C ALA A 31 10.01 -7.55 -0.52
N GLY A 32 10.48 -6.40 -0.05
CA GLY A 32 11.04 -5.36 -0.91
C GLY A 32 12.25 -5.88 -1.69
N ALA A 33 12.36 -5.50 -2.96
CA ALA A 33 13.42 -5.97 -3.85
C ALA A 33 14.74 -5.18 -3.67
N ILE A 34 14.65 -3.92 -3.25
CA ILE A 34 15.82 -3.06 -3.07
C ILE A 34 16.53 -3.36 -1.74
N GLY A 35 17.76 -3.87 -1.81
CA GLY A 35 18.55 -4.19 -0.62
C GLY A 35 19.22 -2.97 0.02
N SER A 36 19.64 -2.00 -0.79
CA SER A 36 20.33 -0.78 -0.33
C SER A 36 19.91 0.43 -1.17
N PRO A 37 18.88 1.18 -0.73
CA PRO A 37 18.42 2.37 -1.44
C PRO A 37 19.45 3.48 -1.47
N ALA A 38 19.68 4.06 -2.65
CA ALA A 38 20.48 5.24 -2.87
C ALA A 38 19.65 6.53 -2.66
N ASN A 39 20.33 7.66 -2.52
CA ASN A 39 19.67 8.96 -2.45
C ASN A 39 18.88 9.22 -3.74
N GLY A 40 17.63 9.65 -3.61
CA GLY A 40 16.72 9.84 -4.75
C GLY A 40 15.81 8.66 -5.02
N ASP A 41 16.00 7.51 -4.37
CA ASP A 41 15.14 6.35 -4.59
C ASP A 41 13.75 6.53 -3.97
N VAL A 42 12.74 6.11 -4.73
CA VAL A 42 11.37 5.91 -4.28
C VAL A 42 11.06 4.43 -4.40
N TYR A 43 10.78 3.76 -3.28
CA TYR A 43 10.72 2.30 -3.22
C TYR A 43 9.66 1.78 -2.26
N LEU A 44 9.30 0.51 -2.40
CA LEU A 44 8.29 -0.17 -1.63
C LEU A 44 8.91 -0.91 -0.44
N LEU A 45 8.31 -0.74 0.73
CA LEU A 45 8.68 -1.43 1.96
C LEU A 45 7.47 -2.10 2.60
N ALA A 46 7.70 -3.24 3.25
CA ALA A 46 6.69 -3.82 4.12
C ALA A 46 6.39 -2.88 5.30
N SER A 47 5.12 -2.74 5.66
CA SER A 47 4.69 -1.99 6.85
C SER A 47 4.11 -2.92 7.90
N ASN A 48 2.88 -3.38 7.67
CA ASN A 48 2.15 -4.30 8.53
C ASN A 48 1.58 -5.43 7.70
N SER A 49 1.30 -6.56 8.33
CA SER A 49 0.68 -7.70 7.67
C SER A 49 -0.11 -8.55 8.65
N SER A 50 -1.24 -9.06 8.19
CA SER A 50 -2.04 -10.09 8.86
C SER A 50 -2.24 -11.26 7.89
N CYS A 51 -3.10 -12.22 8.21
CA CYS A 51 -3.45 -13.27 7.25
C CYS A 51 -4.40 -12.83 6.13
N ASP A 52 -5.08 -11.70 6.32
CA ASP A 52 -6.04 -11.18 5.34
C ASP A 52 -5.59 -9.87 4.70
N THR A 53 -4.59 -9.18 5.27
CA THR A 53 -4.16 -7.86 4.82
C THR A 53 -2.65 -7.72 4.73
N VAL A 54 -2.20 -6.87 3.82
CA VAL A 54 -0.80 -6.41 3.75
C VAL A 54 -0.76 -4.91 3.45
N ASP A 55 0.03 -4.20 4.22
CA ASP A 55 0.28 -2.77 4.06
C ASP A 55 1.67 -2.58 3.45
N ILE A 56 1.72 -1.84 2.34
CA ILE A 56 2.96 -1.54 1.61
C ILE A 56 3.22 -0.03 1.65
N ASN A 57 4.35 0.37 2.21
CA ASN A 57 4.78 1.76 2.26
C ASN A 57 5.48 2.15 0.97
N VAL A 58 5.11 3.30 0.42
CA VAL A 58 5.90 4.01 -0.58
C VAL A 58 6.85 4.94 0.16
N TRP A 59 8.13 4.60 0.14
CA TRP A 59 9.18 5.31 0.87
C TRP A 59 10.03 6.16 -0.07
N VAL A 60 10.46 7.33 0.39
CA VAL A 60 11.35 8.24 -0.33
C VAL A 60 12.68 8.37 0.43
N LYS A 61 13.81 8.22 -0.26
CA LYS A 61 15.16 8.35 0.31
C LYS A 61 15.82 9.69 -0.05
N ASP A 62 16.14 10.48 0.97
CA ASP A 62 17.01 11.67 0.89
C ASP A 62 16.72 12.60 -0.29
N LEU A 63 15.44 12.86 -0.56
CA LEU A 63 15.00 13.88 -1.51
C LEU A 63 14.63 15.17 -0.81
N SER A 64 14.77 16.29 -1.50
CA SER A 64 14.37 17.62 -1.03
C SER A 64 13.57 18.33 -2.11
N GLY A 65 12.88 19.41 -1.74
CA GLY A 65 12.14 20.20 -2.72
C GLY A 65 10.88 19.50 -3.23
N ILE A 66 10.38 18.46 -2.56
CA ILE A 66 9.23 17.69 -3.03
C ILE A 66 7.96 18.52 -2.88
N PHE A 67 7.29 18.80 -4.00
CA PHE A 67 6.02 19.53 -4.01
C PHE A 67 4.88 18.67 -4.55
N THR A 68 5.11 17.94 -5.65
CA THR A 68 4.18 16.95 -6.18
C THR A 68 4.89 15.63 -6.41
N VAL A 69 4.23 14.53 -6.07
CA VAL A 69 4.67 13.16 -6.37
C VAL A 69 3.60 12.52 -7.22
N GLY A 70 3.98 11.86 -8.32
CA GLY A 70 3.07 11.09 -9.15
C GLY A 70 3.72 9.79 -9.59
N PHE A 71 3.02 8.67 -9.46
CA PHE A 71 3.51 7.38 -9.94
C PHE A 71 2.38 6.39 -10.17
N GLU A 72 2.71 5.34 -10.91
CA GLU A 72 1.84 4.21 -11.16
C GLU A 72 2.47 2.92 -10.61
N LEU A 73 1.65 2.03 -10.08
CA LEU A 73 2.05 0.73 -9.55
C LEU A 73 1.26 -0.39 -10.23
N ASN A 74 1.95 -1.48 -10.53
CA ASN A 74 1.35 -2.76 -10.87
C ASN A 74 1.34 -3.68 -9.65
N TYR A 75 0.28 -4.47 -9.48
CA TYR A 75 0.16 -5.47 -8.41
C TYR A 75 -0.58 -6.73 -8.92
N PRO A 76 -0.39 -7.90 -8.27
CA PRO A 76 -0.99 -9.15 -8.74
C PRO A 76 -2.44 -9.25 -8.28
N SER A 77 -3.37 -8.68 -9.06
CA SER A 77 -4.79 -8.58 -8.72
C SER A 77 -5.52 -9.91 -8.54
N SER A 78 -4.97 -11.01 -9.04
CA SER A 78 -5.46 -12.36 -8.78
C SER A 78 -5.13 -12.89 -7.37
N ILE A 79 -4.23 -12.22 -6.64
CA ILE A 79 -3.68 -12.65 -5.34
C ILE A 79 -4.06 -11.66 -4.23
N ILE A 80 -3.95 -10.36 -4.50
CA ILE A 80 -4.32 -9.28 -3.58
C ILE A 80 -5.17 -8.24 -4.29
N GLU A 81 -6.03 -7.54 -3.54
CA GLU A 81 -6.87 -6.44 -4.02
C GLU A 81 -6.54 -5.16 -3.25
N TYR A 82 -6.38 -4.04 -3.96
CA TYR A 82 -6.23 -2.72 -3.35
C TYR A 82 -7.54 -2.27 -2.69
N GLN A 83 -7.47 -1.82 -1.43
CA GLN A 83 -8.65 -1.36 -0.69
C GLN A 83 -8.65 0.14 -0.45
N SER A 84 -7.53 0.68 0.03
CA SER A 84 -7.45 2.08 0.47
C SER A 84 -5.99 2.53 0.61
N PHE A 85 -5.81 3.78 1.01
CA PHE A 85 -4.51 4.31 1.36
C PHE A 85 -4.57 5.15 2.63
N SER A 86 -3.41 5.32 3.27
CA SER A 86 -3.18 6.29 4.34
C SER A 86 -2.07 7.25 3.92
N PRO A 87 -2.25 8.58 4.06
CA PRO A 87 -1.18 9.55 3.82
C PRO A 87 0.03 9.31 4.73
N GLY A 88 1.23 9.38 4.17
CA GLY A 88 2.47 9.32 4.93
C GLY A 88 2.90 10.71 5.41
N PRO A 89 3.84 10.80 6.37
CA PRO A 89 4.26 12.07 6.95
C PRO A 89 5.05 12.95 6.00
N LEU A 90 5.53 12.45 4.84
CA LEU A 90 6.44 13.19 3.96
C LEU A 90 5.93 14.60 3.63
N LEU A 91 4.75 14.70 3.02
CA LEU A 91 4.17 15.99 2.62
C LEU A 91 3.64 16.82 3.80
N TYR A 92 3.52 16.24 4.99
CA TYR A 92 3.14 17.00 6.20
C TYR A 92 4.35 17.59 6.93
N ARG A 93 5.58 17.29 6.49
CA ARG A 93 6.79 17.88 7.08
C ARG A 93 6.78 19.39 6.89
N GLY A 94 7.28 20.10 7.90
CA GLY A 94 7.27 21.56 7.91
C GLY A 94 5.93 22.19 8.27
N SER A 95 4.89 21.38 8.52
CA SER A 95 3.55 21.82 8.92
C SER A 95 2.95 22.80 7.91
N PRO A 96 2.69 22.37 6.66
CA PRO A 96 2.18 23.25 5.63
C PRO A 96 0.85 23.89 6.06
N PRO A 97 0.59 25.16 5.70
CA PRO A 97 -0.62 25.88 6.13
C PRO A 97 -1.90 25.31 5.51
N ILE A 98 -1.76 24.62 4.37
CA ILE A 98 -2.83 23.90 3.69
C ILE A 98 -2.46 22.42 3.70
N ALA A 99 -3.40 21.57 4.10
CA ALA A 99 -3.18 20.13 4.09
C ALA A 99 -2.88 19.64 2.66
N PRO A 100 -1.88 18.77 2.46
CA PRO A 100 -1.62 18.15 1.17
C PRO A 100 -2.85 17.37 0.69
N GLN A 101 -3.03 17.30 -0.63
CA GLN A 101 -4.06 16.44 -1.24
C GLN A 101 -3.41 15.22 -1.85
N PHE A 102 -4.10 14.09 -1.71
CA PHE A 102 -3.71 12.80 -2.28
C PHE A 102 -4.86 12.28 -3.13
N PHE A 103 -4.53 11.83 -4.33
CA PHE A 103 -5.44 11.22 -5.27
C PHE A 103 -4.92 9.84 -5.60
N VAL A 104 -5.76 8.82 -5.41
CA VAL A 104 -5.46 7.45 -5.79
C VAL A 104 -6.60 6.93 -6.64
N THR A 105 -6.27 6.43 -7.82
CA THR A 105 -7.23 5.80 -8.72
C THR A 105 -6.79 4.38 -9.02
N ASN A 106 -7.73 3.46 -8.93
CA ASN A 106 -7.59 2.07 -9.34
C ASN A 106 -8.65 1.81 -10.42
N SER A 107 -8.37 2.25 -11.65
CA SER A 107 -9.32 2.15 -12.76
C SER A 107 -9.51 0.72 -13.27
N SER A 108 -8.54 -0.14 -12.97
CA SER A 108 -8.40 -1.51 -13.49
C SER A 108 -7.75 -2.37 -12.40
N PRO A 109 -8.26 -3.60 -12.16
CA PRO A 109 -7.62 -4.51 -11.23
C PRO A 109 -6.16 -4.77 -11.62
N GLY A 110 -5.23 -4.47 -10.71
CA GLY A 110 -3.80 -4.69 -10.89
C GLY A 110 -3.01 -3.42 -11.17
N GLU A 111 -3.68 -2.28 -11.31
CA GLU A 111 -3.05 -0.98 -11.56
C GLU A 111 -3.52 0.06 -10.53
N ILE A 112 -2.59 0.84 -10.01
CA ILE A 112 -2.86 1.97 -9.13
C ILE A 112 -2.11 3.18 -9.66
N VAL A 113 -2.83 4.27 -9.92
CA VAL A 113 -2.23 5.57 -10.20
C VAL A 113 -2.37 6.45 -8.97
N VAL A 114 -1.27 7.07 -8.57
CA VAL A 114 -1.18 7.89 -7.37
C VAL A 114 -0.66 9.28 -7.73
N SER A 115 -1.25 10.30 -7.12
CA SER A 115 -0.67 11.64 -7.04
C SER A 115 -0.83 12.21 -5.64
N GLY A 116 0.16 12.96 -5.16
CA GLY A 116 0.06 13.77 -3.95
C GLY A 116 0.73 15.12 -4.15
N THR A 117 0.13 16.19 -3.66
CA THR A 117 0.59 17.56 -3.92
C THR A 117 0.40 18.49 -2.72
N LEU A 118 1.34 19.43 -2.58
CA LEU A 118 1.24 20.59 -1.70
C LEU A 118 0.51 21.75 -2.40
N PHE A 119 0.05 22.73 -1.63
CA PHE A 119 -0.65 23.91 -2.17
C PHE A 119 0.04 25.21 -1.78
N ARG A 120 0.09 26.15 -2.73
CA ARG A 120 0.57 27.50 -2.44
C ARG A 120 -0.51 28.35 -1.73
N PRO A 121 -0.11 29.32 -0.89
CA PRO A 121 1.26 29.59 -0.46
C PRO A 121 1.73 28.57 0.59
N ASP A 122 2.91 27.99 0.38
CA ASP A 122 3.55 27.11 1.37
C ASP A 122 4.93 27.68 1.73
N PRO A 123 5.07 28.37 2.88
CA PRO A 123 6.36 28.88 3.34
C PRO A 123 7.20 27.79 4.03
N SER A 124 6.67 26.58 4.19
CA SER A 124 7.40 25.48 4.81
C SER A 124 8.47 24.96 3.85
N VAL A 125 9.56 24.43 4.41
CA VAL A 125 10.62 23.81 3.59
C VAL A 125 10.00 22.57 2.94
N SER A 126 9.76 22.61 1.64
CA SER A 126 9.16 21.53 0.84
C SER A 126 9.72 20.17 1.27
N ALA A 127 8.86 19.16 1.43
CA ALA A 127 9.18 17.89 2.09
C ALA A 127 10.61 17.37 1.80
N VAL A 128 11.44 17.30 2.86
CA VAL A 128 12.86 16.91 2.80
C VAL A 128 13.14 15.62 3.57
N GLY A 129 14.04 14.79 3.06
CA GLY A 129 14.71 13.69 3.74
C GLY A 129 14.06 12.33 3.49
N ASN A 130 14.29 11.42 4.44
CA ASN A 130 13.77 10.05 4.40
C ASN A 130 12.38 9.97 5.03
N ALA A 131 11.34 9.60 4.29
CA ALA A 131 10.01 9.39 4.87
C ALA A 131 9.09 8.55 3.99
N THR A 132 8.06 7.97 4.62
CA THR A 132 6.91 7.40 3.90
C THR A 132 6.11 8.53 3.24
N PHE A 133 5.91 8.42 1.92
CA PHE A 133 5.00 9.25 1.16
C PHE A 133 3.55 8.83 1.42
N MET A 134 3.27 7.52 1.36
CA MET A 134 1.97 6.94 1.71
C MET A 134 2.08 5.46 2.04
N THR A 135 1.02 4.91 2.63
CA THR A 135 0.81 3.48 2.81
C THR A 135 -0.37 3.02 1.97
N LEU A 136 -0.19 1.95 1.21
CA LEU A 136 -1.22 1.31 0.41
C LEU A 136 -1.71 0.04 1.13
N HIS A 137 -3.02 -0.11 1.23
CA HIS A 137 -3.66 -1.21 1.95
C HIS A 137 -4.24 -2.21 0.97
N PHE A 138 -3.85 -3.48 1.12
CA PHE A 138 -4.33 -4.57 0.30
C PHE A 138 -4.98 -5.67 1.14
N VAL A 139 -5.94 -6.38 0.55
CA VAL A 139 -6.56 -7.58 1.12
C VAL A 139 -6.24 -8.82 0.28
N LYS A 140 -6.24 -9.98 0.91
CA LYS A 140 -6.11 -11.29 0.27
C LYS A 140 -7.30 -11.57 -0.65
N VAL A 141 -7.00 -12.03 -1.86
CA VAL A 141 -7.98 -12.58 -2.82
C VAL A 141 -7.79 -14.09 -2.96
N ALA A 142 -6.55 -14.53 -3.19
CA ALA A 142 -6.21 -15.94 -3.32
C ALA A 142 -4.77 -16.19 -2.85
N SER A 143 -4.43 -17.46 -2.57
CA SER A 143 -3.06 -17.86 -2.29
C SER A 143 -2.20 -17.78 -3.56
N GLY A 144 -0.93 -17.40 -3.40
CA GLY A 144 0.01 -17.23 -4.50
C GLY A 144 1.11 -16.24 -4.20
N SER A 145 1.93 -15.95 -5.21
CA SER A 145 2.98 -14.94 -5.15
C SER A 145 3.01 -14.09 -6.40
N GLY A 146 3.32 -12.80 -6.27
CA GLY A 146 3.46 -11.91 -7.42
C GLY A 146 4.20 -10.63 -7.08
N ALA A 147 4.62 -9.91 -8.12
CA ALA A 147 5.36 -8.66 -7.96
C ALA A 147 4.41 -7.47 -7.76
N VAL A 148 4.76 -6.59 -6.83
CA VAL A 148 4.22 -5.23 -6.73
C VAL A 148 5.36 -4.28 -7.08
N ASP A 149 5.25 -3.52 -8.17
CA ASP A 149 6.35 -2.66 -8.64
C ASP A 149 5.82 -1.42 -9.37
N PHE A 150 6.66 -0.41 -9.53
CA PHE A 150 6.34 0.79 -10.28
C PHE A 150 6.18 0.49 -11.77
N ASN A 151 5.06 0.94 -12.34
CA ASN A 151 4.83 0.82 -13.77
C ASN A 151 5.57 1.95 -14.50
N THR A 152 6.70 1.64 -15.12
CA THR A 152 7.50 2.62 -15.90
C THR A 152 7.01 2.77 -17.34
N SER A 153 6.03 1.97 -17.75
CA SER A 153 5.41 2.00 -19.09
C SER A 153 3.91 2.29 -19.01
N GLY A 154 3.47 2.89 -17.90
CA GLY A 154 2.06 3.18 -17.60
C GLY A 154 1.49 4.40 -18.31
N ALA A 155 0.32 4.81 -17.87
CA ALA A 155 -0.40 5.97 -18.41
C ALA A 155 0.23 7.31 -17.99
N ILE A 156 0.99 7.33 -16.89
CA ILE A 156 1.70 8.51 -16.40
C ILE A 156 3.20 8.24 -16.23
N ASN A 157 3.99 9.32 -16.24
CA ASN A 157 5.39 9.24 -15.86
C ASN A 157 5.52 9.21 -14.33
N ASN A 158 6.29 8.26 -13.81
CA ASN A 158 6.69 8.25 -12.40
C ASN A 158 7.69 9.38 -12.16
N GLN A 159 7.30 10.39 -11.38
CA GLN A 159 8.10 11.60 -11.20
C GLN A 159 7.79 12.33 -9.90
N ILE A 160 8.76 13.15 -9.50
CA ILE A 160 8.63 14.12 -8.43
C ILE A 160 8.87 15.50 -9.02
N ILE A 161 8.04 16.46 -8.64
CA ILE A 161 8.08 17.83 -9.14
C ILE A 161 8.28 18.78 -7.97
N ASP A 162 9.14 19.78 -8.15
CA ASP A 162 9.40 20.82 -7.17
C ASP A 162 8.34 21.93 -7.18
N GLU A 163 8.48 22.88 -6.26
CA GLU A 163 7.54 24.00 -6.14
C GLU A 163 7.47 24.89 -7.39
N ASN A 164 8.49 24.85 -8.24
CA ASN A 164 8.61 25.66 -9.46
C ASN A 164 8.17 24.89 -10.71
N GLY A 165 7.72 23.64 -10.56
CA GLY A 165 7.31 22.79 -11.67
C GLY A 165 8.45 22.03 -12.34
N ASN A 166 9.66 22.04 -11.77
CA ASN A 166 10.79 21.27 -12.32
C ASN A 166 10.76 19.83 -11.81
N VAL A 167 11.21 18.91 -12.64
CA VAL A 167 11.38 17.51 -12.22
C VAL A 167 12.57 17.39 -11.26
N VAL A 168 12.32 16.82 -10.09
CA VAL A 168 13.35 16.42 -9.12
C VAL A 168 13.92 15.07 -9.56
N ALA A 169 15.24 14.91 -9.50
CA ALA A 169 15.90 13.65 -9.83
C ALA A 169 15.52 12.55 -8.83
N ALA A 170 14.55 11.73 -9.20
CA ALA A 170 14.03 10.62 -8.41
C ALA A 170 14.02 9.33 -9.24
N SER A 171 14.23 8.19 -8.59
CA SER A 171 14.25 6.87 -9.23
C SER A 171 13.10 6.00 -8.73
N PHE A 172 12.30 5.52 -9.68
CA PHE A 172 11.18 4.58 -9.48
C PHE A 172 11.42 3.26 -10.24
N GLY A 173 12.68 2.97 -10.63
CA GLY A 173 13.03 1.96 -11.62
C GLY A 173 12.87 0.51 -11.16
N PRO A 174 13.00 -0.48 -12.08
CA PRO A 174 12.74 -1.88 -11.75
C PRO A 174 13.61 -2.35 -10.58
N GLY A 175 13.00 -3.04 -9.63
CA GLY A 175 13.65 -3.46 -8.39
C GLY A 175 13.41 -2.53 -7.19
N HIS A 176 12.69 -1.42 -7.38
CA HIS A 176 12.21 -0.56 -6.29
C HIS A 176 10.89 -1.06 -5.70
N GLY A 177 10.23 -2.03 -6.34
CA GLY A 177 9.08 -2.76 -5.81
C GLY A 177 9.43 -3.90 -4.85
N GLY A 178 8.69 -5.00 -4.95
CA GLY A 178 8.90 -6.20 -4.16
C GLY A 178 7.97 -7.34 -4.56
N THR A 179 8.04 -8.44 -3.81
CA THR A 179 7.18 -9.62 -4.02
C THR A 179 6.23 -9.77 -2.85
N VAL A 180 4.93 -9.90 -3.13
CA VAL A 180 3.94 -10.34 -2.14
C VAL A 180 3.82 -11.86 -2.19
N LEU A 181 3.74 -12.49 -1.02
CA LEU A 181 3.44 -13.90 -0.84
C LEU A 181 2.23 -14.04 0.06
N VAL A 182 1.17 -14.63 -0.48
CA VAL A 182 -0.06 -15.00 0.22
C VAL A 182 -0.07 -16.52 0.41
N PRO A 183 0.00 -17.02 1.65
CA PRO A 183 -0.03 -18.45 1.97
C PRO A 183 -1.33 -19.13 1.53
#